data_AF-A0A6A3A875-F1
#
_entry.id   AF-A0A6A3A875-F1
#
_cell.length_a   1.000
_cell.length_b   1.000
_cell.length_c   1.000
_cell.angle_alpha   90.00
_cell.angle_beta   90.00
_cell.angle_gamma   90.00
#
_symmetry.space_group_name_H-M   'P 1'
#
loop_
_entity.id
_entity.type
_entity.pdbx_description
1 polymer ?
#
loop_
_entity_poly.entity_id
_entity_poly.type
_entity_poly.pdbx_seq_one_letter_code
_entity_poly.pdbx_strand_id
1 'polypeptide(L)'
;MENEEGFYYPHNLDFRGRAYPMHPHLNHLSSDLCLGVLEFAEGRSLGRSGLHWLKIHLANLYSGGVEKLSHDGCLAFIDNHLDEIFDSAENPINDNRWWLTAEDPFQCLAACINLSEALKSSSPYSTVSHLPIHQDGSCNGLQHYAALGRDNLEAAAVNLVAGEKPADVYSEIAVRVHNIMKRDSNKDPATNPNALLAKLLIDQVDRKLVKQTVMTSVYGVTFVGAREQIKRRLAEKGHITDDRLLFSAACYTAKVTLAALGELFQAARNIMGWLALQREGSSVDVRKQRTAFPPNFVHSLDGSHMMMTAVACRDAGLHFAGVHDSFWTHACDVEMMNQILREKFVELYSMPILENLLESFKASYPSLIFPPLPGRGNFDLREVLKSPYFFN
;
A
#
# COMPACT_ATOMS: atom_id res chain seq x y z
N MET A 1 -25.35 19.35 2.35
CA MET A 1 -24.26 19.03 1.41
C MET A 1 -24.81 18.48 0.10
N GLU A 2 -25.81 17.59 0.10
CA GLU A 2 -26.39 17.03 -1.14
C GLU A 2 -26.83 18.07 -2.20
N ASN A 3 -27.40 19.21 -1.78
CA ASN A 3 -27.86 20.26 -2.69
C ASN A 3 -26.83 21.38 -2.96
N GLU A 4 -25.59 21.24 -2.47
CA GLU A 4 -24.52 22.23 -2.70
C GLU A 4 -23.79 21.90 -4.00
N GLU A 5 -23.31 22.91 -4.74
CA GLU A 5 -22.52 22.69 -5.97
C GLU A 5 -21.20 21.96 -5.68
N GLY A 6 -20.67 22.12 -4.47
CA GLY A 6 -19.47 21.44 -4.00
C GLY A 6 -19.02 21.96 -2.63
N PHE A 7 -18.07 21.26 -2.02
CA PHE A 7 -17.45 21.69 -0.76
C PHE A 7 -15.98 21.27 -0.74
N TYR A 8 -15.21 21.89 0.16
CA TYR A 8 -13.77 21.67 0.28
C TYR A 8 -13.40 21.03 1.61
N TYR A 9 -12.37 20.19 1.58
CA TYR A 9 -11.75 19.65 2.78
C TYR A 9 -10.47 20.43 3.14
N PRO A 10 -10.47 21.27 4.19
CA PRO A 10 -9.23 21.80 4.73
C PRO A 10 -8.40 20.65 5.31
N HIS A 11 -7.10 20.63 5.00
CA HIS A 11 -6.16 19.61 5.47
C HIS A 11 -5.22 20.17 6.54
N ASN A 12 -4.81 19.30 7.46
CA ASN A 12 -3.76 19.56 8.43
C ASN A 12 -2.63 18.53 8.25
N LEU A 13 -1.43 18.87 8.73
CA LEU A 13 -0.27 17.96 8.73
C LEU A 13 0.02 17.47 10.14
N ASP A 14 0.37 16.19 10.26
CA ASP A 14 0.95 15.68 11.50
C ASP A 14 2.44 16.06 11.63
N PHE A 15 3.07 15.73 12.76
CA PHE A 15 4.48 16.05 13.02
C PHE A 15 5.48 15.37 12.06
N ARG A 16 5.01 14.41 11.25
CA ARG A 16 5.80 13.66 10.27
C ARG A 16 5.60 14.22 8.86
N GLY A 17 4.65 15.12 8.66
CA GLY A 17 4.31 15.70 7.37
C GLY A 17 3.20 14.96 6.61
N ARG A 18 2.49 14.00 7.21
CA ARG A 18 1.34 13.34 6.55
C ARG A 18 0.10 14.22 6.64
N ALA A 19 -0.62 14.34 5.53
CA ALA A 19 -1.83 15.15 5.44
C ALA A 19 -3.09 14.40 5.87
N TYR A 20 -3.99 15.12 6.55
CA TYR A 20 -5.27 14.62 7.06
C TYR A 20 -6.36 15.69 6.88
N PRO A 21 -7.56 15.35 6.39
CA PRO A 21 -8.70 16.25 6.46
C PRO A 21 -9.01 16.62 7.90
N MET A 22 -9.31 17.90 8.14
CA MET A 22 -9.66 18.38 9.48
C MET A 22 -11.06 17.92 9.92
N HIS A 23 -11.96 17.65 8.98
CA HIS A 23 -13.32 17.24 9.29
C HIS A 23 -13.39 15.73 9.61
N PRO A 24 -13.84 15.32 10.82
CA PRO A 24 -13.65 13.95 11.30
C PRO A 24 -14.70 12.93 10.84
N HIS A 25 -15.86 13.35 10.34
CA HIS A 25 -16.99 12.43 10.08
C HIS A 25 -17.08 11.98 8.63
N LEU A 26 -17.43 12.89 7.71
CA LEU A 26 -17.47 12.62 6.27
C LEU A 26 -16.18 13.16 5.65
N ASN A 27 -15.28 12.28 5.25
CA ASN A 27 -14.06 12.63 4.52
C ASN A 27 -13.56 11.42 3.72
N HIS A 28 -12.64 11.69 2.80
CA HIS A 28 -12.06 10.69 1.91
C HIS A 28 -10.95 9.82 2.55
N LEU A 29 -10.73 9.88 3.87
CA LEU A 29 -9.87 8.94 4.62
C LEU A 29 -10.70 7.86 5.34
N SER A 30 -12.02 7.90 5.16
CA SER A 30 -12.97 7.08 5.92
C SER A 30 -13.27 5.75 5.22
N SER A 31 -14.41 5.14 5.56
CA SER A 31 -14.85 3.84 5.04
C SER A 31 -15.18 3.85 3.55
N ASP A 32 -15.24 2.66 2.94
CA ASP A 32 -15.74 2.42 1.58
C ASP A 32 -17.06 3.16 1.28
N LEU A 33 -18.02 3.16 2.21
CA LEU A 33 -19.26 3.93 2.07
C LEU A 33 -18.99 5.43 1.88
N CYS A 34 -18.06 6.02 2.63
CA CYS A 34 -17.74 7.44 2.48
C CYS A 34 -17.05 7.72 1.14
N LEU A 35 -16.22 6.79 0.67
CA LEU A 35 -15.54 6.91 -0.62
C LEU A 35 -16.50 6.77 -1.79
N GLY A 36 -17.42 5.81 -1.72
CA GLY A 36 -18.42 5.56 -2.77
C GLY A 36 -19.48 6.67 -2.92
N VAL A 37 -19.59 7.61 -1.97
CA VAL A 37 -20.52 8.75 -2.05
C VAL A 37 -19.83 10.08 -2.33
N LEU A 38 -18.49 10.13 -2.38
CA LEU A 38 -17.72 11.34 -2.61
C LEU A 38 -17.12 11.32 -4.02
N GLU A 39 -17.31 12.41 -4.75
CA GLU A 39 -16.75 12.61 -6.08
C GLU A 39 -16.17 14.02 -6.23
N PHE A 40 -15.43 14.28 -7.30
CA PHE A 40 -14.97 15.64 -7.60
C PHE A 40 -16.15 16.49 -8.06
N ALA A 41 -16.33 17.68 -7.47
CA ALA A 41 -17.38 18.61 -7.88
C ALA A 41 -17.25 19.03 -9.36
N GLU A 42 -16.02 19.24 -9.82
CA GLU A 42 -15.72 19.53 -11.22
C GLU A 42 -15.37 18.25 -11.98
N GLY A 43 -16.20 17.86 -12.95
CA GLY A 43 -16.00 16.68 -13.78
C GLY A 43 -15.10 16.91 -15.00
N ARG A 44 -14.55 15.82 -15.55
CA ARG A 44 -13.79 15.84 -16.81
C ARG A 44 -14.28 14.78 -17.80
N SER A 45 -14.20 15.09 -19.09
CA SER A 45 -14.51 14.11 -20.13
C SER A 45 -13.54 12.92 -20.06
N LEU A 46 -14.04 11.69 -20.11
CA LEU A 46 -13.23 10.48 -20.00
C LEU A 46 -12.12 10.40 -21.06
N GLY A 47 -12.41 10.75 -22.31
CA GLY A 47 -11.52 10.43 -23.42
C GLY A 47 -11.26 8.92 -23.53
N ARG A 48 -10.29 8.53 -24.37
CA ARG A 48 -9.89 7.12 -24.51
C ARG A 48 -9.18 6.58 -23.27
N SER A 49 -8.27 7.39 -22.72
CA SER A 49 -7.49 7.02 -21.53
C SER A 49 -8.39 6.89 -20.30
N GLY A 50 -9.34 7.80 -20.09
CA GLY A 50 -10.23 7.72 -18.93
C GLY A 50 -11.21 6.56 -18.97
N LEU A 51 -11.74 6.19 -20.14
CA LEU A 51 -12.58 4.98 -20.20
C LEU A 51 -11.76 3.72 -19.90
N HIS A 52 -10.50 3.67 -20.32
CA HIS A 52 -9.58 2.58 -20.00
C HIS A 52 -9.28 2.50 -18.49
N TRP A 53 -8.92 3.62 -17.85
CA TRP A 53 -8.62 3.67 -16.43
C TRP A 53 -9.86 3.47 -15.53
N LEU A 54 -11.04 3.89 -15.97
CA LEU A 54 -12.30 3.61 -15.27
C LEU A 54 -12.57 2.10 -15.19
N LYS A 55 -12.30 1.35 -16.27
CA LYS A 55 -12.41 -0.11 -16.25
C LYS A 55 -11.37 -0.75 -15.32
N ILE A 56 -10.11 -0.32 -15.37
CA ILE A 56 -9.06 -0.83 -14.47
C ILE A 56 -9.43 -0.54 -13.01
N HIS A 57 -9.91 0.65 -12.70
CA HIS A 57 -10.35 1.02 -11.36
C HIS A 57 -11.48 0.13 -10.86
N LEU A 58 -12.51 -0.11 -11.68
CA LEU A 58 -13.60 -1.02 -11.31
C LEU A 58 -13.09 -2.45 -11.06
N ALA A 59 -12.13 -2.92 -11.85
CA ALA A 59 -11.52 -4.23 -11.66
C ALA A 59 -10.74 -4.32 -10.34
N ASN A 60 -10.01 -3.25 -10.00
CA ASN A 60 -9.24 -3.15 -8.75
C ASN A 60 -10.17 -3.10 -7.52
N LEU A 61 -11.28 -2.35 -7.58
CA LEU A 61 -12.29 -2.28 -6.51
C LEU A 61 -13.02 -3.61 -6.27
N TYR A 62 -13.26 -4.40 -7.33
CA TYR A 62 -13.86 -5.71 -7.20
C TYR A 62 -12.96 -6.66 -6.38
N SER A 63 -11.64 -6.61 -6.63
CA SER A 63 -10.63 -7.43 -5.95
C SER A 63 -10.91 -8.95 -6.12
N GLY A 64 -10.36 -9.82 -5.27
CA GLY A 64 -10.49 -11.28 -5.40
C GLY A 64 -9.42 -11.94 -6.27
N GLY A 65 -8.28 -11.27 -6.45
CA GLY A 65 -7.17 -11.70 -7.30
C GLY A 65 -7.12 -10.98 -8.65
N VAL A 66 -8.16 -10.23 -8.99
CA VAL A 66 -8.24 -9.40 -10.20
C VAL A 66 -7.20 -8.27 -10.15
N GLU A 67 -6.95 -7.71 -8.97
CA GLU A 67 -5.96 -6.63 -8.73
C GLU A 67 -4.51 -7.06 -9.01
N LYS A 68 -4.29 -8.36 -9.28
CA LYS A 68 -2.98 -8.97 -9.56
C LYS A 68 -2.81 -9.34 -11.03
N LEU A 69 -3.84 -9.11 -11.84
CA LEU A 69 -3.76 -9.31 -13.28
C LEU A 69 -2.95 -8.17 -13.92
N SER A 70 -2.53 -8.38 -15.17
CA SER A 70 -2.08 -7.26 -15.99
C SER A 70 -3.25 -6.32 -16.29
N HIS A 71 -2.97 -5.11 -16.79
CA HIS A 71 -4.03 -4.18 -17.20
C HIS A 71 -4.97 -4.82 -18.24
N ASP A 72 -4.43 -5.55 -19.21
CA ASP A 72 -5.24 -6.30 -20.18
C ASP A 72 -6.13 -7.35 -19.54
N GLY A 73 -5.63 -8.03 -18.49
CA GLY A 73 -6.42 -8.96 -17.71
C GLY A 73 -7.56 -8.28 -16.94
N CYS A 74 -7.32 -7.10 -16.37
CA CYS A 74 -8.35 -6.28 -15.73
C CYS A 74 -9.43 -5.84 -16.73
N LEU A 75 -9.02 -5.38 -17.93
CA LEU A 75 -9.97 -5.00 -18.98
C LEU A 75 -10.82 -6.19 -19.43
N ALA A 76 -10.19 -7.34 -19.67
CA ALA A 76 -10.89 -8.56 -20.06
C ALA A 76 -11.87 -9.03 -18.96
N PHE A 77 -11.50 -8.88 -17.68
CA PHE A 77 -12.41 -9.15 -16.58
C PHE A 77 -13.67 -8.27 -16.67
N ILE A 78 -13.52 -6.95 -16.85
CA ILE A 78 -14.65 -6.02 -16.97
C ILE A 78 -15.51 -6.30 -18.20
N ASP A 79 -14.88 -6.54 -19.35
CA ASP A 79 -15.60 -6.80 -20.59
C ASP A 79 -16.45 -8.09 -20.51
N ASN A 80 -16.03 -9.07 -19.70
CA ASN A 80 -16.77 -10.30 -19.46
C ASN A 80 -17.90 -10.19 -18.42
N HIS A 81 -17.99 -9.07 -17.69
CA HIS A 81 -19.00 -8.84 -16.65
C HIS A 81 -19.87 -7.61 -16.93
N LEU A 82 -19.97 -7.18 -18.20
CA LEU A 82 -20.74 -5.98 -18.57
C LEU A 82 -22.22 -6.10 -18.19
N ASP A 83 -22.80 -7.29 -18.30
CA ASP A 83 -24.21 -7.51 -17.94
C ASP A 83 -24.43 -7.30 -16.43
N GLU A 84 -23.56 -7.84 -15.58
CA GLU A 84 -23.59 -7.64 -14.12
C GLU A 84 -23.31 -6.19 -13.72
N ILE A 85 -22.45 -5.49 -14.47
CA ILE A 85 -22.16 -4.07 -14.26
C ILE A 85 -23.39 -3.22 -14.58
N PHE A 86 -24.04 -3.47 -15.72
CA PHE A 86 -25.27 -2.77 -16.09
C PHE A 86 -26.41 -3.06 -15.11
N ASP A 87 -26.57 -4.31 -14.67
CA ASP A 87 -27.55 -4.70 -13.66
C ASP A 87 -27.28 -4.01 -12.31
N SER A 88 -26.02 -3.98 -11.87
CA SER A 88 -25.62 -3.31 -10.63
C SER A 88 -25.92 -1.81 -10.67
N ALA A 89 -25.75 -1.16 -11.82
CA ALA A 89 -26.03 0.26 -11.98
C ALA A 89 -27.54 0.59 -12.03
N GLU A 90 -28.34 -0.25 -12.70
CA GLU A 90 -29.79 0.02 -12.90
C GLU A 90 -30.66 -0.49 -11.76
N ASN A 91 -30.32 -1.64 -11.18
CA ASN A 91 -31.09 -2.32 -10.14
C ASN A 91 -30.25 -2.61 -8.88
N PRO A 92 -29.55 -1.63 -8.28
CA PRO A 92 -28.55 -1.87 -7.23
C PRO A 92 -29.09 -2.58 -5.97
N ILE A 93 -30.39 -2.49 -5.71
CA ILE A 93 -31.03 -3.05 -4.51
C ILE A 93 -31.68 -4.42 -4.78
N ASN A 94 -32.04 -4.69 -6.04
CA ASN A 94 -32.78 -5.88 -6.44
C ASN A 94 -31.86 -6.86 -7.20
N ASP A 95 -32.36 -8.06 -7.48
CA ASP A 95 -31.70 -9.03 -8.36
C ASP A 95 -30.28 -9.48 -7.92
N ASN A 96 -29.31 -9.49 -8.84
CA ASN A 96 -28.04 -10.21 -8.68
C ASN A 96 -27.11 -9.54 -7.66
N ARG A 97 -27.17 -8.21 -7.54
CA ARG A 97 -26.36 -7.39 -6.62
C ARG A 97 -24.87 -7.75 -6.65
N TRP A 98 -24.34 -7.94 -7.85
CA TRP A 98 -22.95 -8.35 -8.07
C TRP A 98 -21.95 -7.41 -7.39
N TRP A 99 -22.24 -6.10 -7.37
CA TRP A 99 -21.41 -5.12 -6.66
C TRP A 99 -21.19 -5.43 -5.16
N LEU A 100 -22.12 -6.13 -4.47
CA LEU A 100 -21.95 -6.52 -3.06
C LEU A 100 -20.89 -7.61 -2.86
N THR A 101 -20.45 -8.29 -3.91
CA THR A 101 -19.40 -9.33 -3.81
C THR A 101 -17.98 -8.78 -3.96
N ALA A 102 -17.84 -7.47 -4.25
CA ALA A 102 -16.56 -6.77 -4.29
C ALA A 102 -15.92 -6.61 -2.89
N GLU A 103 -14.61 -6.37 -2.83
CA GLU A 103 -13.93 -5.99 -1.56
C GLU A 103 -14.38 -4.59 -1.10
N ASP A 104 -14.55 -3.65 -2.03
CA ASP A 104 -15.01 -2.28 -1.80
C ASP A 104 -16.36 -2.03 -2.50
N PRO A 105 -17.47 -2.53 -1.93
CA PRO A 105 -18.76 -2.60 -2.63
C PRO A 105 -19.35 -1.24 -3.00
N PHE A 106 -19.32 -0.24 -2.12
CA PHE A 106 -19.94 1.05 -2.44
C PHE A 106 -19.16 1.83 -3.51
N GLN A 107 -17.82 1.78 -3.47
CA GLN A 107 -17.01 2.32 -4.55
C GLN A 107 -17.21 1.54 -5.86
N CYS A 108 -17.30 0.21 -5.78
CA CYS A 108 -17.59 -0.65 -6.94
C CYS A 108 -18.92 -0.25 -7.59
N LEU A 109 -19.97 -0.03 -6.80
CA LEU A 109 -21.26 0.42 -7.30
C LEU A 109 -21.16 1.79 -7.99
N ALA A 110 -20.48 2.77 -7.39
CA ALA A 110 -20.26 4.08 -8.00
C ALA A 110 -19.54 3.97 -9.35
N ALA A 111 -18.51 3.13 -9.44
CA ALA A 111 -17.80 2.85 -10.68
C ALA A 111 -18.67 2.11 -11.72
N CYS A 112 -19.52 1.17 -11.31
CA CYS A 112 -20.50 0.51 -12.18
C CYS A 112 -21.47 1.51 -12.80
N ILE A 113 -21.98 2.46 -12.00
CA ILE A 113 -22.89 3.52 -12.47
C ILE A 113 -22.17 4.38 -13.51
N ASN A 114 -20.98 4.90 -13.19
CA ASN A 114 -20.24 5.79 -14.08
C ASN A 114 -19.84 5.09 -15.40
N LEU A 115 -19.40 3.83 -15.35
CA LEU A 115 -19.07 3.06 -16.54
C LEU A 115 -20.31 2.76 -17.38
N SER A 116 -21.44 2.46 -16.74
CA SER A 116 -22.72 2.20 -17.42
C SER A 116 -23.22 3.41 -18.19
N GLU A 117 -23.19 4.60 -17.56
CA GLU A 117 -23.52 5.87 -18.21
C GLU A 117 -22.61 6.15 -19.41
N ALA A 118 -21.30 5.93 -19.25
CA ALA A 118 -20.34 6.10 -20.33
C ALA A 118 -20.64 5.16 -21.51
N LEU A 119 -20.82 3.86 -21.28
CA LEU A 119 -21.01 2.88 -22.33
C LEU A 119 -22.37 2.96 -23.04
N LYS A 120 -23.40 3.46 -22.36
CA LYS A 120 -24.74 3.68 -22.95
C LYS A 120 -24.86 5.01 -23.70
N SER A 121 -23.93 5.94 -23.48
CA SER A 121 -23.85 7.21 -24.22
C SER A 121 -23.54 6.96 -25.70
N SER A 122 -24.08 7.81 -26.58
CA SER A 122 -23.73 7.81 -28.01
C SER A 122 -22.26 8.19 -28.27
N SER A 123 -21.59 8.77 -27.28
CA SER A 123 -20.17 9.09 -27.31
C SER A 123 -19.54 8.85 -25.93
N PRO A 124 -19.12 7.61 -25.61
CA PRO A 124 -18.55 7.25 -24.32
C PRO A 124 -17.34 8.09 -23.92
N TYR A 125 -16.52 8.50 -24.89
CA TYR A 125 -15.32 9.29 -24.64
C TYR A 125 -15.60 10.75 -24.26
N SER A 126 -16.79 11.27 -24.55
CA SER A 126 -17.19 12.62 -24.14
C SER A 126 -18.03 12.64 -22.87
N THR A 127 -18.37 11.48 -22.30
CA THR A 127 -19.06 11.41 -21.01
C THR A 127 -18.18 12.06 -19.95
N VAL A 128 -18.78 12.99 -19.20
CA VAL A 128 -18.13 13.70 -18.10
C VAL A 128 -18.18 12.79 -16.88
N SER A 129 -17.01 12.48 -16.31
CA SER A 129 -16.89 11.72 -15.08
C SER A 129 -16.40 12.63 -13.96
N HIS A 130 -16.97 12.41 -12.79
CA HIS A 130 -16.61 13.06 -11.53
C HIS A 130 -15.86 12.10 -10.60
N LEU A 131 -15.83 10.81 -10.94
CA LEU A 131 -15.31 9.76 -10.10
C LEU A 131 -13.79 9.86 -9.96
N PRO A 132 -13.24 9.94 -8.73
CA PRO A 132 -11.81 9.85 -8.52
C PRO A 132 -11.33 8.43 -8.84
N ILE A 133 -10.27 8.33 -9.63
CA ILE A 133 -9.58 7.05 -9.91
C ILE A 133 -8.34 6.96 -9.03
N HIS A 134 -8.26 5.88 -8.26
CA HIS A 134 -7.21 5.65 -7.29
C HIS A 134 -6.03 4.90 -7.89
N GLN A 135 -4.81 5.29 -7.51
CA GLN A 135 -3.57 4.57 -7.80
C GLN A 135 -2.85 4.33 -6.47
N ASP A 136 -2.66 3.07 -6.10
CA ASP A 136 -2.17 2.68 -4.76
C ASP A 136 -0.73 2.17 -4.80
N GLY A 137 0.09 2.62 -3.84
CA GLY A 137 1.42 2.05 -3.63
C GLY A 137 1.33 0.60 -3.12
N SER A 138 2.03 -0.35 -3.76
CA SER A 138 1.89 -1.78 -3.43
C SER A 138 2.24 -2.11 -1.96
N CYS A 139 3.35 -1.55 -1.48
CA CYS A 139 3.75 -1.50 -0.08
C CYS A 139 4.68 -0.30 0.11
N ASN A 140 4.08 0.88 0.23
CA ASN A 140 4.78 2.15 0.08
C ASN A 140 6.01 2.31 0.99
N GLY A 141 5.91 1.93 2.26
CA GLY A 141 7.06 1.94 3.16
C GLY A 141 8.24 1.07 2.68
N LEU A 142 7.97 -0.12 2.11
CA LEU A 142 9.02 -0.96 1.52
C LEU A 142 9.55 -0.38 0.20
N GLN A 143 8.71 0.29 -0.60
CA GLN A 143 9.17 1.02 -1.80
C GLN A 143 10.19 2.10 -1.42
N HIS A 144 9.88 2.89 -0.40
CA HIS A 144 10.78 3.91 0.13
C HIS A 144 12.10 3.32 0.66
N TYR A 145 12.06 2.20 1.40
CA TYR A 145 13.29 1.53 1.83
C TYR A 145 14.10 0.93 0.68
N ALA A 146 13.45 0.28 -0.29
CA ALA A 146 14.11 -0.29 -1.45
C ALA A 146 14.81 0.79 -2.28
N ALA A 147 14.20 1.98 -2.42
CA ALA A 147 14.80 3.13 -3.08
C ALA A 147 15.99 3.73 -2.29
N LEU A 148 15.92 3.80 -0.96
CA LEU A 148 17.05 4.21 -0.12
C LEU A 148 18.22 3.23 -0.18
N GLY A 149 17.91 1.93 -0.17
CA GLY A 149 18.86 0.82 -0.16
C GLY A 149 19.44 0.50 -1.52
N ARG A 150 18.76 0.88 -2.62
CA ARG A 150 19.13 0.59 -4.00
C ARG A 150 19.34 -0.92 -4.25
N ASP A 151 18.57 -1.77 -3.58
CA ASP A 151 18.64 -3.22 -3.79
C ASP A 151 17.69 -3.64 -4.92
N ASN A 152 18.20 -4.36 -5.93
CA ASN A 152 17.43 -4.75 -7.11
C ASN A 152 16.33 -5.78 -6.81
N LEU A 153 16.57 -6.71 -5.88
CA LEU A 153 15.60 -7.76 -5.54
C LEU A 153 14.47 -7.15 -4.71
N GLU A 154 14.80 -6.31 -3.74
CA GLU A 154 13.80 -5.56 -2.96
C GLU A 154 12.97 -4.65 -3.86
N ALA A 155 13.61 -3.91 -4.77
CA ALA A 155 12.96 -3.04 -5.74
C ALA A 155 11.96 -3.79 -6.63
N ALA A 156 12.35 -4.97 -7.15
CA ALA A 156 11.45 -5.80 -7.94
C ALA A 156 10.26 -6.34 -7.12
N ALA A 157 10.48 -6.73 -5.86
CA ALA A 157 9.44 -7.27 -4.98
C ALA A 157 8.31 -6.26 -4.69
N VAL A 158 8.58 -4.95 -4.83
CA VAL A 158 7.63 -3.87 -4.54
C VAL A 158 7.35 -2.97 -5.75
N ASN A 159 7.50 -3.54 -6.95
CA ASN A 159 7.14 -2.90 -8.22
C ASN A 159 7.89 -1.61 -8.56
N LEU A 160 9.11 -1.41 -8.05
CA LEU A 160 10.01 -0.36 -8.56
C LEU A 160 10.64 -0.73 -9.90
N VAL A 161 10.62 -2.02 -10.26
CA VAL A 161 11.06 -2.55 -11.55
C VAL A 161 9.84 -2.91 -12.38
N ALA A 162 9.87 -2.62 -13.68
CA ALA A 162 8.80 -2.99 -14.60
C ALA A 162 8.62 -4.52 -14.65
N GLY A 163 7.36 -4.96 -14.60
CA GLY A 163 6.95 -6.35 -14.76
C GLY A 163 5.75 -6.47 -15.69
N GLU A 164 5.45 -7.68 -16.15
CA GLU A 164 4.27 -7.98 -16.98
C GLU A 164 2.96 -7.97 -16.18
N LYS A 165 3.05 -8.16 -14.87
CA LYS A 165 1.94 -8.10 -13.91
C LYS A 165 2.45 -7.56 -12.57
N PRO A 166 1.57 -7.09 -11.68
CA PRO A 166 1.95 -6.64 -10.34
C PRO A 166 2.67 -7.75 -9.54
N ALA A 167 3.82 -7.41 -8.95
CA ALA A 167 4.44 -8.22 -7.92
C ALA A 167 3.63 -8.16 -6.62
N ASP A 168 3.46 -9.30 -5.97
CA ASP A 168 2.71 -9.45 -4.72
C ASP A 168 3.66 -9.86 -3.58
N VAL A 169 4.34 -8.87 -3.00
CA VAL A 169 5.28 -9.05 -1.87
C VAL A 169 4.69 -9.89 -0.74
N TYR A 170 3.38 -9.77 -0.49
CA TYR A 170 2.70 -10.50 0.57
C TYR A 170 2.60 -12.00 0.26
N SER A 171 2.31 -12.35 -0.99
CA SER A 171 2.32 -13.75 -1.43
C SER A 171 3.73 -14.32 -1.43
N GLU A 172 4.74 -13.55 -1.83
CA GLU A 172 6.14 -14.00 -1.76
C GLU A 172 6.56 -14.28 -0.31
N ILE A 173 6.25 -13.38 0.63
CA ILE A 173 6.50 -13.59 2.05
C ILE A 173 5.73 -14.80 2.57
N ALA A 174 4.46 -14.99 2.18
CA ALA A 174 3.68 -16.16 2.59
C ALA A 174 4.34 -17.48 2.13
N VAL A 175 4.86 -17.54 0.90
CA VAL A 175 5.61 -18.70 0.39
C VAL A 175 6.87 -18.96 1.22
N ARG A 176 7.63 -17.91 1.56
CA ARG A 176 8.82 -18.03 2.41
C ARG A 176 8.47 -18.51 3.82
N VAL A 177 7.42 -17.96 4.43
CA VAL A 177 6.89 -18.41 5.74
C VAL A 177 6.49 -19.88 5.69
N HIS A 178 5.74 -20.28 4.66
CA HIS A 178 5.34 -21.66 4.45
C HIS A 178 6.56 -22.59 4.34
N ASN A 179 7.59 -22.22 3.58
CA ASN A 179 8.80 -23.02 3.43
C ASN A 179 9.59 -23.16 4.74
N ILE A 180 9.69 -22.09 5.53
CA ILE A 180 10.31 -22.15 6.87
C ILE A 180 9.51 -23.08 7.77
N MET A 181 8.19 -22.95 7.81
CA MET A 181 7.32 -23.81 8.61
C MET A 181 7.37 -25.27 8.16
N LYS A 182 7.41 -25.55 6.86
CA LYS A 182 7.58 -26.90 6.31
C LYS A 182 8.88 -27.55 6.73
N ARG A 183 9.97 -26.78 6.76
CA ARG A 183 11.25 -27.28 7.28
C ARG A 183 11.16 -27.55 8.77
N ASP A 184 10.53 -26.67 9.54
CA ASP A 184 10.40 -26.82 10.99
C ASP A 184 9.45 -27.96 11.40
N SER A 185 8.40 -28.23 10.62
CA SER A 185 7.46 -29.34 10.87
C SER A 185 8.07 -30.71 10.69
N ASN A 186 9.19 -30.81 9.95
CA ASN A 186 9.93 -32.05 9.73
C ASN A 186 11.01 -32.30 10.79
N LYS A 187 11.23 -31.37 11.72
CA LYS A 187 12.20 -31.54 12.81
C LYS A 187 11.59 -32.36 13.95
N ASP A 188 12.45 -33.01 14.74
CA ASP A 188 12.04 -33.77 15.91
C ASP A 188 11.50 -32.82 17.01
N PRO A 189 10.23 -32.99 17.45
CA PRO A 189 9.65 -32.19 18.53
C PRO A 189 10.44 -32.21 19.85
N ALA A 190 11.20 -33.28 20.12
CA ALA A 190 12.05 -33.36 21.31
C ALA A 190 13.21 -32.36 21.29
N THR A 191 13.68 -31.98 20.09
CA THR A 191 14.81 -31.05 19.89
C THR A 191 14.38 -29.68 19.40
N ASN A 192 13.20 -29.56 18.77
CA ASN A 192 12.62 -28.30 18.34
C ASN A 192 11.17 -28.14 18.84
N PRO A 193 10.92 -27.31 19.86
CA PRO A 193 9.59 -27.13 20.41
C PRO A 193 8.60 -26.51 19.41
N ASN A 194 9.07 -25.86 18.35
CA ASN A 194 8.22 -25.29 17.31
C ASN A 194 7.73 -26.30 16.28
N ALA A 195 8.27 -27.53 16.25
CA ALA A 195 7.92 -28.52 15.21
C ALA A 195 6.42 -28.85 15.19
N LEU A 196 5.79 -28.96 16.37
CA LEU A 196 4.35 -29.21 16.49
C LEU A 196 3.51 -28.01 16.04
N LEU A 197 3.92 -26.79 16.41
CA LEU A 197 3.26 -25.55 15.95
C LEU A 197 3.36 -25.40 14.44
N ALA A 198 4.54 -25.68 13.86
CA ALA A 198 4.77 -25.62 12.43
C ALA A 198 3.87 -26.62 11.68
N LYS A 199 3.71 -27.83 12.21
CA LYS A 199 2.85 -28.87 11.62
C LYS A 199 1.36 -28.49 11.68
N LEU A 200 0.93 -27.79 12.73
CA LEU A 200 -0.43 -27.26 12.87
C LEU A 200 -0.73 -26.11 11.90
N LEU A 201 0.28 -25.29 11.60
CA LEU A 201 0.13 -24.01 10.92
C LEU A 201 0.44 -24.05 9.42
N ILE A 202 1.16 -25.06 8.93
CA ILE A 202 1.65 -25.12 7.55
C ILE A 202 0.53 -24.90 6.51
N ASP A 203 -0.62 -25.55 6.69
CA ASP A 203 -1.77 -25.45 5.78
C ASP A 203 -2.61 -24.18 5.99
N GLN A 204 -2.26 -23.36 7.00
CA GLN A 204 -2.92 -22.10 7.31
C GLN A 204 -2.15 -20.89 6.79
N VAL A 205 -0.96 -21.05 6.21
CA VAL A 205 -0.16 -19.92 5.71
C VAL A 205 -0.70 -19.43 4.37
N ASP A 206 -1.24 -18.23 4.35
CA ASP A 206 -1.66 -17.54 3.13
C ASP A 206 -1.31 -16.04 3.17
N ARG A 207 -1.57 -15.35 2.06
CA ARG A 207 -1.38 -13.91 1.92
C ARG A 207 -2.11 -13.13 3.03
N LYS A 208 -3.37 -13.49 3.33
CA LYS A 208 -4.23 -12.76 4.28
C LYS A 208 -3.66 -12.82 5.71
N LEU A 209 -3.05 -13.94 6.07
CA LEU A 209 -2.41 -14.14 7.37
C LEU A 209 -1.22 -13.20 7.58
N VAL A 210 -0.39 -12.98 6.55
CA VAL A 210 0.85 -12.20 6.66
C VAL A 210 0.71 -10.73 6.26
N LYS A 211 -0.25 -10.38 5.38
CA LYS A 211 -0.41 -9.05 4.75
C LYS A 211 -0.30 -7.91 5.76
N GLN A 212 -1.14 -7.93 6.80
CA GLN A 212 -1.17 -6.84 7.79
C GLN A 212 0.14 -6.70 8.57
N THR A 213 0.79 -7.82 8.91
CA THR A 213 2.06 -7.80 9.63
C THR A 213 3.17 -7.23 8.76
N VAL A 214 3.24 -7.65 7.50
CA VAL A 214 4.22 -7.13 6.53
C VAL A 214 4.03 -5.63 6.31
N MET A 215 2.80 -5.19 6.02
CA MET A 215 2.48 -3.77 5.80
C MET A 215 2.87 -2.87 6.97
N THR A 216 2.65 -3.34 8.21
CA THR A 216 2.84 -2.48 9.38
C THR A 216 4.23 -2.60 10.02
N SER A 217 5.02 -3.62 9.67
CA SER A 217 6.37 -3.82 10.21
C SER A 217 7.34 -2.73 9.78
N VAL A 218 7.23 -2.24 8.53
CA VAL A 218 8.03 -1.09 8.05
C VAL A 218 7.71 0.22 8.77
N TYR A 219 6.52 0.29 9.38
CA TYR A 219 6.06 1.42 10.18
C TYR A 219 6.25 1.19 11.69
N GLY A 220 7.20 0.32 12.07
CA GLY A 220 7.67 0.20 13.45
C GLY A 220 6.79 -0.66 14.34
N VAL A 221 5.94 -1.52 13.77
CA VAL A 221 5.22 -2.53 14.56
C VAL A 221 6.22 -3.43 15.30
N THR A 222 6.05 -3.49 16.62
CA THR A 222 6.85 -4.37 17.47
C THR A 222 6.41 -5.82 17.30
N PHE A 223 7.24 -6.76 17.76
CA PHE A 223 6.88 -8.18 17.81
C PHE A 223 5.52 -8.44 18.48
N VAL A 224 5.20 -7.69 19.54
CA VAL A 224 3.91 -7.82 20.25
C VAL A 224 2.75 -7.41 19.33
N GLY A 225 2.89 -6.29 18.61
CA GLY A 225 1.87 -5.84 17.65
C GLY A 225 1.70 -6.81 16.50
N ALA A 226 2.81 -7.31 15.93
CA ALA A 226 2.80 -8.33 14.88
C ALA A 226 2.07 -9.61 15.34
N ARG A 227 2.39 -10.10 16.56
CA ARG A 227 1.70 -11.25 17.15
C ARG A 227 0.19 -11.02 17.25
N GLU A 228 -0.27 -9.87 17.75
CA GLU A 228 -1.71 -9.61 17.89
C GLU A 228 -2.43 -9.57 16.54
N GLN A 229 -1.81 -8.97 15.52
CA GLN A 229 -2.36 -8.96 14.17
C GLN A 229 -2.52 -10.39 13.61
N ILE A 230 -1.49 -11.23 13.77
CA ILE A 230 -1.54 -12.63 13.35
C ILE A 230 -2.53 -13.43 14.17
N LYS A 231 -2.58 -13.22 15.49
CA LYS A 231 -3.52 -13.90 16.39
C LYS A 231 -4.96 -13.67 15.94
N ARG A 232 -5.32 -12.43 15.60
CA ARG A 232 -6.65 -12.09 15.08
C ARG A 232 -6.95 -12.85 13.78
N ARG A 233 -6.00 -12.90 12.85
CA ARG A 233 -6.18 -13.63 11.57
C ARG A 233 -6.28 -15.13 11.75
N LEU A 234 -5.54 -15.72 12.68
CA LEU A 234 -5.68 -17.14 13.04
C LEU A 234 -7.03 -17.42 13.71
N ALA A 235 -7.51 -16.51 14.58
CA ALA A 235 -8.82 -16.64 15.23
C ALA A 235 -9.97 -16.59 14.20
N GLU A 236 -9.90 -15.70 13.21
CA GLU A 236 -10.87 -15.60 12.11
C GLU A 236 -11.00 -16.91 11.30
N LYS A 237 -9.92 -17.72 11.23
CA LYS A 237 -9.95 -19.02 10.55
C LYS A 237 -10.64 -20.12 11.34
N GLY A 238 -10.76 -19.98 12.67
CA GLY A 238 -11.49 -20.90 13.53
C GLY A 238 -10.88 -22.31 13.73
N HIS A 239 -9.69 -22.60 13.18
CA HIS A 239 -9.06 -23.92 13.31
C HIS A 239 -8.42 -24.19 14.68
N ILE A 240 -8.09 -23.14 15.44
CA ILE A 240 -7.46 -23.24 16.77
C ILE A 240 -8.41 -22.62 17.80
N THR A 241 -9.04 -23.47 18.60
CA THR A 241 -10.02 -23.06 19.62
C THR A 241 -9.43 -22.88 21.01
N ASP A 242 -8.28 -23.50 21.30
CA ASP A 242 -7.57 -23.30 22.57
C ASP A 242 -6.77 -21.99 22.55
N ASP A 243 -7.07 -21.10 23.50
CA ASP A 243 -6.47 -19.75 23.56
C ASP A 243 -4.95 -19.77 23.79
N ARG A 244 -4.44 -20.73 24.56
CA ARG A 244 -2.99 -20.83 24.85
C ARG A 244 -2.22 -21.31 23.62
N LEU A 245 -2.78 -22.29 22.91
CA LEU A 245 -2.27 -22.78 21.65
C LEU A 245 -2.34 -21.70 20.57
N LEU A 246 -3.45 -20.97 20.47
CA LEU A 246 -3.63 -19.86 19.55
C LEU A 246 -2.58 -18.76 19.80
N PHE A 247 -2.33 -18.42 21.07
CA PHE A 247 -1.28 -17.47 21.43
C PHE A 247 0.12 -17.96 21.02
N SER A 248 0.43 -19.25 21.28
CA SER A 248 1.73 -19.85 20.94
C SER A 248 1.93 -19.95 19.42
N ALA A 249 0.89 -20.33 18.69
CA ALA A 249 0.83 -20.35 17.24
C ALA A 249 1.07 -18.95 16.67
N ALA A 250 0.37 -17.92 17.19
CA ALA A 250 0.59 -16.54 16.77
C ALA A 250 2.02 -16.06 17.05
N CYS A 251 2.61 -16.41 18.19
CA CYS A 251 3.99 -16.07 18.52
C CYS A 251 4.98 -16.68 17.51
N TYR A 252 4.81 -17.96 17.20
CA TYR A 252 5.66 -18.66 16.24
C TYR A 252 5.51 -18.07 14.82
N THR A 253 4.28 -17.94 14.33
CA THR A 253 4.00 -17.38 13.01
C THR A 253 4.51 -15.95 12.87
N ALA A 254 4.39 -15.11 13.89
CA ALA A 254 4.93 -13.74 13.86
C ALA A 254 6.47 -13.74 13.78
N LYS A 255 7.15 -14.63 14.53
CA LYS A 255 8.62 -14.76 14.43
C LYS A 255 9.05 -15.18 13.03
N VAL A 256 8.39 -16.19 12.46
CA VAL A 256 8.71 -16.69 11.11
C VAL A 256 8.42 -15.64 10.05
N THR A 257 7.31 -14.90 10.17
CA THR A 257 6.95 -13.82 9.24
C THR A 257 7.98 -12.68 9.26
N LEU A 258 8.39 -12.23 10.44
CA LEU A 258 9.40 -11.17 10.56
C LEU A 258 10.80 -11.65 10.11
N ALA A 259 11.12 -12.94 10.30
CA ALA A 259 12.35 -13.52 9.76
C ALA A 259 12.33 -13.55 8.23
N ALA A 260 11.25 -14.05 7.62
CA ALA A 260 11.08 -14.08 6.17
C ALA A 260 11.13 -12.66 5.55
N LEU A 261 10.52 -11.68 6.22
CA LEU A 261 10.59 -10.27 5.81
C LEU A 261 12.03 -9.74 5.86
N GLY A 262 12.77 -10.04 6.93
CA GLY A 262 14.17 -9.61 7.06
C GLY A 262 15.14 -10.30 6.11
N GLU A 263 14.85 -11.54 5.72
CA GLU A 263 15.62 -12.27 4.68
C GLU A 263 15.39 -11.69 3.28
N LEU A 264 14.17 -11.23 2.98
CA LEU A 264 13.85 -10.62 1.69
C LEU A 264 14.31 -9.16 1.62
N PHE A 265 14.13 -8.39 2.70
CA PHE A 265 14.43 -6.96 2.75
C PHE A 265 15.62 -6.63 3.66
N GLN A 266 16.79 -7.14 3.30
CA GLN A 266 18.02 -6.98 4.08
C GLN A 266 18.55 -5.53 4.06
N ALA A 267 18.48 -4.83 2.93
CA ALA A 267 18.85 -3.42 2.82
C ALA A 267 17.92 -2.54 3.65
N ALA A 268 16.60 -2.74 3.53
CA ALA A 268 15.62 -2.08 4.40
C ALA A 268 15.91 -2.33 5.89
N ARG A 269 16.18 -3.58 6.26
CA ARG A 269 16.53 -3.97 7.64
C ARG A 269 17.80 -3.27 8.14
N ASN A 270 18.82 -3.16 7.30
CA ASN A 270 20.06 -2.47 7.66
C ASN A 270 19.83 -0.97 7.86
N ILE A 271 19.00 -0.34 7.02
CA ILE A 271 18.65 1.08 7.17
C ILE A 271 17.81 1.31 8.42
N MET A 272 16.78 0.49 8.68
CA MET A 272 16.00 0.54 9.92
C MET A 272 16.89 0.40 11.16
N GLY A 273 17.84 -0.53 11.13
CA GLY A 273 18.81 -0.73 12.20
C GLY A 273 19.72 0.49 12.40
N TRP A 274 20.18 1.11 11.31
CA TRP A 274 20.99 2.34 11.36
C TRP A 274 20.20 3.54 11.90
N LEU A 275 18.94 3.70 11.49
CA LEU A 275 18.05 4.76 11.99
C LEU A 275 17.73 4.59 13.48
N ALA A 276 17.71 3.36 13.99
CA ALA A 276 17.50 3.04 15.41
C ALA A 276 18.74 3.33 16.29
N LEU A 277 19.41 4.46 16.08
CA LEU A 277 20.59 4.90 16.83
C LEU A 277 20.34 4.87 18.35
N GLN A 278 21.32 4.34 19.08
CA GLN A 278 21.24 4.25 20.55
C GLN A 278 22.02 5.39 21.20
N ARG A 279 21.35 6.12 22.09
CA ARG A 279 21.98 7.00 23.07
C ARG A 279 21.38 6.75 24.44
N GLU A 280 22.24 6.66 25.45
CA GLU A 280 21.82 6.61 26.85
C GLU A 280 21.58 8.04 27.39
N GLY A 281 20.48 8.22 28.10
CA GLY A 281 20.08 9.49 28.70
C GLY A 281 18.75 9.34 29.44
N SER A 282 18.45 10.28 30.35
CA SER A 282 17.25 10.25 31.19
C SER A 282 16.22 11.35 30.85
N SER A 283 16.57 12.30 29.97
CA SER A 283 15.70 13.43 29.62
C SER A 283 14.59 13.09 28.63
N VAL A 284 14.70 11.96 27.93
CA VAL A 284 13.71 11.48 26.94
C VAL A 284 13.50 9.98 27.11
N ASP A 285 12.33 9.49 26.69
CA ASP A 285 12.08 8.05 26.59
C ASP A 285 12.87 7.46 25.41
N VAL A 286 14.09 7.00 25.73
CA VAL A 286 15.05 6.42 24.76
C VAL A 286 14.43 5.27 23.98
N ARG A 287 13.63 4.44 24.65
CA ARG A 287 13.01 3.27 24.01
C ARG A 287 12.02 3.72 22.94
N LYS A 288 11.14 4.67 23.27
CA LYS A 288 10.16 5.20 22.30
C LYS A 288 10.83 5.89 21.13
N GLN A 289 11.82 6.75 21.38
CA GLN A 289 12.55 7.46 20.31
C GLN A 289 13.21 6.49 19.33
N ARG A 290 13.91 5.48 19.85
CA ARG A 290 14.60 4.47 19.03
C ARG A 290 13.64 3.68 18.14
N THR A 291 12.48 3.26 18.67
CA THR A 291 11.51 2.48 17.89
C THR A 291 10.67 3.33 16.95
N ALA A 292 10.50 4.62 17.25
CA ALA A 292 9.65 5.52 16.48
C ALA A 292 10.40 6.27 15.37
N PHE A 293 11.73 6.42 15.45
CA PHE A 293 12.46 7.20 14.45
C PHE A 293 12.43 6.58 13.04
N PRO A 294 12.76 5.28 12.82
CA PRO A 294 12.67 4.70 11.48
C PRO A 294 11.30 4.87 10.79
N PRO A 295 10.16 4.56 11.45
CA PRO A 295 8.86 4.73 10.80
C PRO A 295 8.46 6.20 10.63
N ASN A 296 8.80 7.08 11.57
CA ASN A 296 8.54 8.51 11.41
C ASN A 296 9.35 9.10 10.24
N PHE A 297 10.58 8.63 10.05
CA PHE A 297 11.43 9.05 8.94
C PHE A 297 10.85 8.61 7.59
N VAL A 298 10.45 7.34 7.46
CA VAL A 298 9.79 6.88 6.23
C VAL A 298 8.46 7.59 5.99
N HIS A 299 7.66 7.83 7.03
CA HIS A 299 6.45 8.65 6.92
C HIS A 299 6.73 10.07 6.41
N SER A 300 7.88 10.66 6.77
CA SER A 300 8.23 11.97 6.24
C SER A 300 8.62 11.93 4.75
N LEU A 301 9.17 10.80 4.29
CA LEU A 301 9.48 10.60 2.87
C LEU A 301 8.22 10.32 2.05
N ASP A 302 7.27 9.54 2.58
CA ASP A 302 5.97 9.32 1.94
C ASP A 302 5.18 10.63 1.79
N GLY A 303 5.14 11.43 2.85
CA GLY A 303 4.48 12.74 2.84
C GLY A 303 5.17 13.70 1.87
N SER A 304 6.51 13.70 1.81
CA SER A 304 7.26 14.51 0.85
C SER A 304 6.98 14.10 -0.59
N HIS A 305 6.96 12.80 -0.90
CA HIS A 305 6.66 12.29 -2.24
C HIS A 305 5.23 12.64 -2.67
N MET A 306 4.25 12.47 -1.77
CA MET A 306 2.86 12.88 -2.02
C MET A 306 2.76 14.38 -2.29
N MET A 307 3.40 15.24 -1.47
CA MET A 307 3.38 16.69 -1.66
C MET A 307 4.05 17.13 -2.96
N MET A 308 5.22 16.57 -3.28
CA MET A 308 5.91 16.84 -4.56
C MET A 308 5.04 16.46 -5.75
N THR A 309 4.35 15.33 -5.66
CA THR A 309 3.42 14.85 -6.69
C THR A 309 2.20 15.78 -6.80
N ALA A 310 1.57 16.13 -5.68
CA ALA A 310 0.41 17.02 -5.65
C ALA A 310 0.70 18.40 -6.27
N VAL A 311 1.85 18.99 -5.94
CA VAL A 311 2.29 20.28 -6.52
C VAL A 311 2.50 20.15 -8.03
N ALA A 312 3.18 19.09 -8.48
CA ALA A 312 3.43 18.88 -9.90
C ALA A 312 2.15 18.57 -10.69
N CYS A 313 1.22 17.81 -10.11
CA CYS A 313 -0.11 17.57 -10.70
C CYS A 313 -0.88 18.89 -10.85
N ARG A 314 -0.90 19.74 -9.81
CA ARG A 314 -1.52 21.08 -9.88
C ARG A 314 -0.90 21.92 -11.01
N ASP A 315 0.42 21.95 -11.08
CA ASP A 315 1.13 22.75 -12.10
C ASP A 315 0.90 22.21 -13.53
N ALA A 316 0.61 20.92 -13.66
CA ALA A 316 0.18 20.28 -14.90
C ALA A 316 -1.34 20.40 -15.17
N GLY A 317 -2.11 21.03 -14.27
CA GLY A 317 -3.55 21.25 -14.42
C GLY A 317 -4.42 20.03 -14.10
N LEU A 318 -3.94 19.10 -13.26
CA LEU A 318 -4.68 17.94 -12.76
C LEU A 318 -5.35 18.25 -11.42
N HIS A 319 -6.48 17.60 -11.16
CA HIS A 319 -7.06 17.55 -9.82
C HIS A 319 -6.45 16.40 -9.06
N PHE A 320 -5.87 16.70 -7.89
CA PHE A 320 -5.22 15.70 -7.05
C PHE A 320 -5.92 15.62 -5.70
N ALA A 321 -6.25 14.40 -5.29
CA ALA A 321 -6.55 14.04 -3.91
C ALA A 321 -5.67 12.85 -3.52
N GLY A 322 -5.55 12.56 -2.23
CA GLY A 322 -4.82 11.37 -1.84
C GLY A 322 -4.94 11.03 -0.37
N VAL A 323 -4.87 9.73 -0.10
CA VAL A 323 -4.83 9.14 1.23
C VAL A 323 -3.46 8.54 1.42
N HIS A 324 -2.52 9.36 1.87
CA HIS A 324 -1.15 8.94 2.14
C HIS A 324 -0.45 8.33 0.91
N ASP A 325 -0.52 7.00 0.74
CA ASP A 325 0.05 6.20 -0.36
C ASP A 325 -0.98 5.80 -1.43
N SER A 326 -2.17 6.40 -1.41
CA SER A 326 -3.23 6.25 -2.41
C SER A 326 -3.47 7.59 -3.11
N PHE A 327 -3.18 7.70 -4.41
CA PHE A 327 -3.15 8.98 -5.15
C PHE A 327 -4.25 9.01 -6.19
N TRP A 328 -5.06 10.08 -6.20
CA TRP A 328 -6.33 10.11 -6.93
C TRP A 328 -6.39 11.30 -7.88
N THR A 329 -6.94 11.06 -9.06
CA THR A 329 -7.22 12.09 -10.08
C THR A 329 -8.43 11.68 -10.91
N HIS A 330 -8.87 12.55 -11.83
CA HIS A 330 -9.84 12.19 -12.86
C HIS A 330 -9.33 11.06 -13.76
N ALA A 331 -10.22 10.19 -14.22
CA ALA A 331 -9.85 9.03 -15.03
C ALA A 331 -8.99 9.38 -16.26
N CYS A 332 -9.31 10.50 -16.94
CA CYS A 332 -8.58 10.94 -18.12
C CYS A 332 -7.14 11.39 -17.85
N ASP A 333 -6.80 11.66 -16.59
CA ASP A 333 -5.53 12.23 -16.16
C ASP A 333 -4.61 11.20 -15.49
N VAL A 334 -5.07 9.96 -15.26
CA VAL A 334 -4.34 8.93 -14.50
C VAL A 334 -2.97 8.64 -15.12
N GLU A 335 -2.88 8.56 -16.44
CA GLU A 335 -1.61 8.30 -17.13
C GLU A 335 -0.57 9.42 -16.88
N MET A 336 -1.00 10.68 -16.91
CA MET A 336 -0.16 11.84 -16.61
C MET A 336 0.21 11.88 -15.12
N MET A 337 -0.74 11.63 -14.22
CA MET A 337 -0.47 11.53 -12.79
C MET A 337 0.59 10.44 -12.51
N ASN A 338 0.46 9.25 -13.11
CA ASN A 338 1.42 8.16 -12.94
C ASN A 338 2.81 8.49 -13.49
N GLN A 339 2.90 9.28 -14.57
CA GLN A 339 4.17 9.81 -15.04
C GLN A 339 4.79 10.75 -13.99
N ILE A 340 4.04 11.77 -13.55
CA ILE A 340 4.50 12.75 -12.54
C ILE A 340 4.92 12.05 -11.25
N LEU A 341 4.10 11.11 -10.77
CA LEU A 341 4.33 10.34 -9.56
C LEU A 341 5.68 9.62 -9.62
N ARG A 342 5.98 8.92 -10.72
CA ARG A 342 7.26 8.22 -10.93
C ARG A 342 8.43 9.18 -11.02
N GLU A 343 8.27 10.29 -11.75
CA GLU A 343 9.29 11.32 -11.87
C GLU A 343 9.65 11.94 -10.51
N LYS A 344 8.66 12.30 -9.70
CA LYS A 344 8.87 12.88 -8.36
C LYS A 344 9.47 11.89 -7.38
N PHE A 345 9.16 10.59 -7.49
CA PHE A 345 9.82 9.56 -6.70
C PHE A 345 11.31 9.44 -7.06
N VAL A 346 11.63 9.40 -8.36
CA VAL A 346 13.03 9.35 -8.83
C VAL A 346 13.79 10.62 -8.45
N GLU A 347 13.16 11.79 -8.55
CA GLU A 347 13.74 13.06 -8.12
C GLU A 347 14.09 13.04 -6.63
N LEU A 348 13.14 12.67 -5.77
CA LEU A 348 13.34 12.58 -4.32
C LEU A 348 14.52 11.66 -3.97
N TYR A 349 14.55 10.45 -4.53
CA TYR A 349 15.58 9.45 -4.21
C TYR A 349 16.90 9.61 -4.97
N SER A 350 16.97 10.57 -5.91
CA SER A 350 18.23 11.01 -6.51
C SER A 350 19.00 11.95 -5.58
N MET A 351 18.33 12.51 -4.55
CA MET A 351 19.00 13.24 -3.49
C MET A 351 19.77 12.28 -2.55
N PRO A 352 20.90 12.70 -1.96
CA PRO A 352 21.66 11.91 -1.00
C PRO A 352 21.00 11.96 0.40
N ILE A 353 19.79 11.41 0.51
CA ILE A 353 18.91 11.56 1.69
C ILE A 353 19.57 11.09 2.99
N LEU A 354 20.18 9.90 3.01
CA LEU A 354 20.79 9.35 4.23
C LEU A 354 22.09 10.08 4.60
N GLU A 355 22.84 10.54 3.60
CA GLU A 355 24.03 11.37 3.79
C GLU A 355 23.65 12.71 4.42
N ASN A 356 22.66 13.41 3.85
CA ASN A 356 22.16 14.68 4.38
C ASN A 356 21.67 14.51 5.83
N LEU A 357 20.99 13.40 6.14
CA LEU A 357 20.56 13.10 7.50
C LEU A 357 21.75 12.88 8.44
N LEU A 358 22.76 12.11 8.03
CA LEU A 358 23.96 11.88 8.82
C LEU A 358 24.76 13.17 9.05
N GLU A 359 24.88 14.02 8.03
CA GLU A 359 25.53 15.33 8.14
C GLU A 359 24.78 16.25 9.10
N SER A 360 23.45 16.29 9.03
CA SER A 360 22.61 17.03 9.98
C SER A 360 22.79 16.55 11.42
N PHE A 361 22.87 15.23 11.65
CA PHE A 361 23.16 14.67 12.96
C PHE A 361 24.55 15.04 13.48
N LYS A 362 25.58 14.97 12.63
CA LYS A 362 26.95 15.38 13.00
C LYS A 362 27.03 16.86 13.32
N ALA A 363 26.34 17.72 12.55
CA ALA A 363 26.29 19.16 12.80
C ALA A 363 25.56 19.50 14.10
N SER A 364 24.44 18.84 14.37
CA SER A 364 23.62 19.06 15.58
C SER A 364 24.25 18.50 16.84
N TYR A 365 25.04 17.42 16.72
CA TYR A 365 25.65 16.72 17.84
C TYR A 365 27.14 16.41 17.57
N PRO A 366 28.00 17.44 17.49
CA PRO A 366 29.39 17.28 17.04
C PRO A 366 30.29 16.47 17.98
N SER A 367 29.88 16.29 19.24
CA SER A 367 30.58 15.47 20.22
C SER A 367 30.26 13.98 20.13
N LEU A 368 29.27 13.59 19.31
CA LEU A 368 28.86 12.20 19.14
C LEU A 368 29.50 11.58 17.90
N ILE A 369 29.82 10.29 18.01
CA ILE A 369 30.28 9.47 16.88
C ILE A 369 29.09 8.68 16.36
N PHE A 370 28.80 8.84 15.07
CA PHE A 370 27.72 8.14 14.39
C PHE A 370 28.28 6.97 13.56
N PRO A 371 27.59 5.82 13.50
CA PRO A 371 27.99 4.72 12.65
C PRO A 371 27.97 5.12 11.16
N PRO A 372 28.80 4.49 10.31
CA PRO A 372 28.76 4.73 8.88
C PRO A 372 27.40 4.34 8.30
N LEU A 373 27.06 4.92 7.14
CA LEU A 373 25.86 4.55 6.41
C LEU A 373 25.90 3.06 6.01
N PRO A 374 24.74 2.38 5.98
CA PRO A 374 24.62 1.06 5.36
C PRO A 374 25.09 1.11 3.89
N GLY A 375 25.69 0.02 3.43
CA GLY A 375 26.01 -0.14 2.01
C GLY A 375 24.75 -0.08 1.16
N ARG A 376 24.84 0.58 0.00
CA ARG A 376 23.77 0.61 -1.01
C ARG A 376 24.05 -0.42 -2.09
N GLY A 377 22.98 -0.98 -2.65
CA GLY A 377 23.04 -1.76 -3.88
C GLY A 377 23.22 -0.88 -5.12
N ASN A 378 22.94 -1.45 -6.28
CA ASN A 378 23.16 -0.86 -7.60
C ASN A 378 21.87 -0.72 -8.44
N PHE A 379 20.70 -0.73 -7.81
CA PHE A 379 19.43 -0.49 -8.50
C PHE A 379 19.41 0.91 -9.15
N ASP A 380 19.20 0.96 -10.46
CA ASP A 380 19.01 2.21 -11.19
C ASP A 380 17.57 2.70 -10.97
N LEU A 381 17.45 3.80 -10.23
CA LEU A 381 16.18 4.45 -9.93
C LEU A 381 15.36 4.79 -11.18
N ARG A 382 16.01 5.03 -12.32
CA ARG A 382 15.33 5.38 -13.57
C ARG A 382 14.46 4.25 -14.09
N GLU A 383 14.64 3.02 -13.62
CA GLU A 383 13.74 1.90 -13.93
C GLU A 383 12.33 2.13 -13.36
N VAL A 384 12.17 2.91 -12.29
CA VAL A 384 10.86 3.28 -11.74
C VAL A 384 10.01 4.01 -12.78
N LEU A 385 10.62 4.84 -13.64
CA LEU A 385 9.93 5.59 -14.70
C LEU A 385 9.21 4.69 -15.70
N LYS A 386 9.63 3.43 -15.81
CA LYS A 386 9.07 2.44 -16.73
C LYS A 386 8.15 1.46 -16.03
N SER A 387 8.07 1.48 -14.70
CA SER A 387 7.26 0.52 -13.94
C SER A 387 5.78 0.88 -14.03
N PRO A 388 4.92 0.04 -14.65
CA PRO A 388 3.49 0.32 -14.75
C PRO A 388 2.74 0.02 -13.45
N TYR A 389 3.31 -0.83 -12.58
CA TYR A 389 2.67 -1.30 -11.34
C TYR A 389 3.27 -0.69 -10.08
N PHE A 390 4.10 0.35 -10.22
CA PHE A 390 4.67 1.06 -9.07
C PHE A 390 3.57 1.59 -8.15
N PHE A 391 2.59 2.26 -8.75
CA PHE A 391 1.28 2.56 -8.20
C PHE A 391 0.25 2.04 -9.20
N ASN A 392 -0.76 1.29 -8.75
CA ASN A 392 -1.76 0.65 -9.62
C ASN A 392 -3.12 0.58 -8.93
#